data_AF-A0A9D4ZV16-F1
#
_entry.id   AF-A0A9D4ZV16-F1
#
_cell.length_a   1.000
_cell.length_b   1.000
_cell.length_c   1.000
_cell.angle_alpha   90.00
_cell.angle_beta   90.00
_cell.angle_gamma   90.00
#
_symmetry.space_group_name_H-M   'P 1'
#
loop_
_entity.id
_entity.type
_entity.pdbx_description
1 polymer ?
#
loop_
_entity_poly.entity_id
_entity_poly.type
_entity_poly.pdbx_seq_one_letter_code
_entity_poly.pdbx_strand_id
1 'polypeptide(L)'
;MGRLAVQLVAGGSGVKSVKVTYASARAPDDLDTRLLRAMITKGLIEPISSVFVNLVNADFTAKQRGLRLTEERVILDGSPENPLEFIQIQIANVETRFAGAISDSGEVTVEGRVKDGVPHLTKVGSFEVDVSLEGSIILCRQVDQPGMIGKVGSILGE
;
A
#
# COMPACT_ATOMS: atom_id res chain seq x y z
N MET A 1 -3.99 0.97 2.96
CA MET A 1 -2.89 0.56 2.06
C MET A 1 -3.22 0.67 0.57
N GLY A 2 -4.20 -0.06 0.01
CA GLY A 2 -4.50 0.01 -1.44
C GLY A 2 -4.72 1.43 -1.99
N ARG A 3 -5.46 2.26 -1.23
CA ARG A 3 -5.68 3.68 -1.55
C ARG A 3 -4.37 4.50 -1.57
N LEU A 4 -3.49 4.27 -0.61
CA LEU A 4 -2.18 4.93 -0.57
C LEU A 4 -1.34 4.53 -1.78
N ALA A 5 -1.26 3.23 -2.07
CA ALA A 5 -0.47 2.70 -3.20
C ALA A 5 -0.88 3.34 -4.54
N VAL A 6 -2.19 3.43 -4.82
CA VAL A 6 -2.68 4.03 -6.08
C VAL A 6 -2.51 5.55 -6.12
N GLN A 7 -2.52 6.24 -4.97
CA GLN A 7 -2.28 7.68 -4.92
C GLN A 7 -0.84 8.05 -5.30
N LEU A 8 0.12 7.17 -5.04
CA LEU A 8 1.53 7.31 -5.42
C LEU A 8 1.77 7.15 -6.93
N VAL A 9 0.81 6.58 -7.66
CA VAL A 9 0.89 6.40 -9.11
C VAL A 9 0.50 7.67 -9.85
N ALA A 10 1.26 8.04 -10.88
CA ALA A 10 0.97 9.15 -11.78
C ALA A 10 0.03 8.70 -12.93
N GLY A 11 -0.72 9.66 -13.48
CA GLY A 11 -1.71 9.42 -14.52
C GLY A 11 -1.07 9.13 -15.88
N GLY A 12 -0.73 7.86 -16.13
CA GLY A 12 -0.23 7.36 -17.41
C GLY A 12 -1.08 6.22 -17.95
N SER A 13 -0.46 5.08 -18.29
CA SER A 13 -1.11 3.84 -18.77
C SER A 13 -2.10 3.18 -17.80
N GLY A 14 -2.22 3.72 -16.58
CA GLY A 14 -3.02 3.19 -15.50
C GLY A 14 -2.40 1.96 -14.85
N VAL A 15 -2.97 1.55 -13.71
CA VAL A 15 -2.51 0.38 -12.96
C VAL A 15 -2.98 -0.90 -13.65
N LYS A 16 -2.03 -1.74 -14.09
CA LYS A 16 -2.32 -3.01 -14.77
C LYS A 16 -1.92 -4.25 -13.97
N SER A 17 -0.82 -4.19 -13.23
CA SER A 17 -0.31 -5.31 -12.46
C SER A 17 -0.07 -4.87 -11.02
N VAL A 18 -0.71 -5.58 -10.08
CA VAL A 18 -0.50 -5.40 -8.66
C VAL A 18 -0.16 -6.75 -8.05
N LYS A 19 0.94 -6.82 -7.31
CA LYS A 19 1.27 -7.96 -6.46
C LYS A 19 0.98 -7.59 -5.01
N VAL A 20 0.31 -8.48 -4.30
CA VAL A 20 0.08 -8.37 -2.87
C VAL A 20 0.78 -9.53 -2.18
N THR A 21 1.71 -9.22 -1.29
CA THR A 21 2.42 -10.23 -0.50
C THR A 21 1.90 -10.19 0.92
N TYR A 22 1.47 -11.34 1.42
CA TYR A 22 1.09 -11.56 2.82
C TYR A 22 2.20 -12.34 3.50
N ALA A 23 2.89 -11.71 4.44
CA ALA A 23 3.89 -12.38 5.25
C ALA A 23 3.26 -12.82 6.57
N SER A 24 3.36 -14.11 6.87
CA SER A 24 2.62 -14.69 7.99
C SER A 24 3.33 -15.86 8.66
N ALA A 25 3.10 -16.02 9.97
CA ALA A 25 3.47 -17.20 10.75
C ALA A 25 2.59 -18.42 10.48
N ARG A 26 1.48 -18.27 9.73
CA ARG A 26 0.60 -19.38 9.34
C ARG A 26 0.92 -19.88 7.95
N ALA A 27 0.70 -21.19 7.75
CA ALA A 27 0.75 -21.79 6.45
C ALA A 27 -0.31 -21.18 5.51
N PRO A 28 -0.08 -21.17 4.18
CA PRO A 28 -1.01 -20.61 3.19
C PRO A 28 -2.46 -21.12 3.30
N ASP A 29 -2.65 -22.38 3.68
CA ASP A 29 -3.97 -23.02 3.79
C ASP A 29 -4.71 -22.68 5.10
N ASP A 30 -4.00 -22.09 6.08
CA ASP A 30 -4.53 -21.72 7.42
C ASP A 30 -4.72 -20.20 7.58
N LEU A 31 -4.50 -19.43 6.51
CA LEU A 31 -4.71 -17.98 6.48
C LEU A 31 -5.72 -17.59 5.40
N ASP A 32 -6.95 -17.32 5.80
CA ASP A 32 -7.96 -16.78 4.90
C ASP A 32 -7.66 -15.31 4.56
N THR A 33 -7.18 -15.11 3.33
CA THR A 33 -6.78 -13.80 2.79
C THR A 33 -7.87 -13.15 1.94
N ARG A 34 -9.04 -13.80 1.76
CA ARG A 34 -10.09 -13.32 0.84
C ARG A 34 -10.61 -11.93 1.21
N LEU A 35 -10.82 -11.68 2.50
CA LEU A 35 -11.27 -10.36 2.96
C LEU A 35 -10.19 -9.30 2.77
N LEU A 36 -8.92 -9.64 3.05
CA LEU A 36 -7.78 -8.73 2.85
C LEU A 36 -7.65 -8.38 1.36
N ARG A 37 -7.73 -9.37 0.48
CA ARG A 37 -7.74 -9.20 -0.99
C ARG A 37 -8.86 -8.25 -1.43
N ALA A 38 -10.09 -8.47 -0.96
CA ALA A 38 -11.24 -7.64 -1.31
C ALA A 38 -11.07 -6.18 -0.84
N MET A 39 -10.58 -5.97 0.39
CA MET A 39 -10.31 -4.64 0.95
C MET A 39 -9.21 -3.90 0.21
N ILE A 40 -8.11 -4.60 -0.14
CA ILE A 40 -7.01 -4.02 -0.92
C ILE A 40 -7.50 -3.65 -2.31
N THR A 41 -8.24 -4.55 -2.98
CA THR A 41 -8.79 -4.32 -4.31
C THR A 41 -9.76 -3.14 -4.31
N LYS A 42 -10.68 -3.06 -3.34
CA LYS A 42 -11.54 -1.88 -3.15
C LYS A 42 -10.70 -0.61 -3.03
N GLY A 43 -9.68 -0.61 -2.16
CA GLY A 43 -8.83 0.56 -1.94
C GLY A 43 -8.04 1.00 -3.19
N LEU A 44 -7.65 0.07 -4.06
CA LEU A 44 -6.98 0.37 -5.33
C LEU A 44 -7.94 0.97 -6.37
N ILE A 45 -9.17 0.47 -6.44
CA ILE A 45 -10.13 0.80 -7.52
C ILE A 45 -11.01 1.99 -7.17
N GLU A 46 -11.47 2.11 -5.92
CA GLU A 46 -12.40 3.15 -5.49
C GLU A 46 -11.92 4.58 -5.82
N PRO A 47 -10.64 4.97 -5.57
CA PRO A 47 -10.18 6.33 -5.86
C PRO A 47 -10.12 6.70 -7.34
N ILE A 48 -10.12 5.70 -8.22
CA ILE A 48 -10.04 5.86 -9.66
C ILE A 48 -11.36 5.50 -10.36
N SER A 49 -12.40 5.15 -9.60
CA SER A 49 -13.69 4.72 -10.12
C SER A 49 -14.74 5.81 -10.06
N SER A 50 -15.53 5.95 -11.13
CA SER A 50 -16.73 6.78 -11.18
C SER A 50 -17.98 6.04 -10.64
N VAL A 51 -17.90 4.72 -10.50
CA VAL A 51 -18.95 3.87 -9.94
C VAL A 51 -18.62 3.56 -8.49
N PHE A 52 -19.65 3.46 -7.65
CA PHE A 52 -19.51 3.03 -6.27
C PHE A 52 -18.92 1.61 -6.18
N VAL A 53 -17.80 1.48 -5.47
CA VAL A 53 -17.08 0.22 -5.29
C VAL A 53 -17.31 -0.30 -3.87
N ASN A 54 -17.68 -1.58 -3.76
CA ASN A 54 -17.85 -2.31 -2.51
C ASN A 54 -17.09 -3.65 -2.57
N LEU A 55 -17.12 -4.42 -1.48
CA LEU A 55 -16.37 -5.68 -1.39
C LEU A 55 -16.85 -6.77 -2.36
N VAL A 56 -18.08 -6.66 -2.86
CA VAL A 56 -18.67 -7.63 -3.79
C VAL A 56 -18.28 -7.33 -5.23
N ASN A 57 -18.30 -6.05 -5.62
CA ASN A 57 -18.03 -5.64 -7.01
C ASN A 57 -16.58 -5.19 -7.25
N ALA A 58 -15.72 -5.07 -6.22
CA ALA A 58 -14.34 -4.61 -6.36
C ALA A 58 -13.53 -5.45 -7.36
N ASP A 59 -13.55 -6.78 -7.20
CA ASP A 59 -12.81 -7.71 -8.07
C ASP A 59 -13.32 -7.66 -9.52
N PHE A 60 -14.64 -7.57 -9.70
CA PHE A 60 -15.24 -7.44 -11.02
C PHE A 60 -14.85 -6.13 -11.69
N THR A 61 -14.91 -5.02 -10.96
CA THR A 61 -14.55 -3.68 -11.45
C THR A 61 -13.06 -3.60 -11.78
N ALA A 62 -12.20 -4.22 -10.97
CA ALA A 62 -10.77 -4.34 -11.23
C ALA A 62 -10.50 -5.06 -12.55
N LYS A 63 -11.14 -6.22 -12.76
CA LYS A 63 -11.02 -7.01 -13.99
C LYS A 63 -11.49 -6.24 -15.23
N GLN A 64 -12.62 -5.53 -15.14
CA GLN A 64 -13.13 -4.70 -16.25
C GLN A 64 -12.15 -3.59 -16.66
N ARG A 65 -11.32 -3.11 -15.72
CA ARG A 65 -10.28 -2.10 -15.98
C ARG A 65 -8.95 -2.70 -16.44
N GLY A 66 -8.89 -4.02 -16.56
CA GLY A 66 -7.68 -4.76 -16.91
C GLY A 66 -6.63 -4.77 -15.79
N LEU A 67 -7.04 -4.58 -14.53
CA LEU A 67 -6.16 -4.76 -13.38
C LEU A 67 -6.05 -6.25 -13.06
N ARG A 68 -4.83 -6.76 -13.06
CA ARG A 68 -4.48 -8.11 -12.61
C ARG A 68 -3.87 -8.02 -11.22
N LEU A 69 -4.57 -8.61 -10.25
CA LEU A 69 -4.10 -8.72 -8.88
C LEU A 69 -3.59 -10.14 -8.62
N THR A 70 -2.31 -10.25 -8.28
CA THR A 70 -1.62 -11.50 -7.93
C THR A 70 -1.34 -11.50 -6.44
N GLU A 71 -1.53 -12.64 -5.79
CA GLU A 71 -1.24 -12.81 -4.36
C GLU A 71 -0.03 -13.73 -4.17
N GLU A 72 0.81 -13.37 -3.23
CA GLU A 72 1.95 -14.14 -2.77
C GLU A 72 1.81 -14.31 -1.25
N ARG A 73 2.06 -15.53 -0.76
CA ARG A 73 2.04 -15.83 0.67
C ARG A 73 3.41 -16.30 1.07
N VAL A 74 4.00 -15.62 2.04
CA VAL A 74 5.34 -15.90 2.56
C VAL A 74 5.20 -16.37 4.00
N ILE A 75 5.76 -17.54 4.30
CA ILE A 75 5.80 -18.06 5.66
C ILE A 75 7.01 -17.46 6.37
N LEU A 76 6.80 -16.89 7.56
CA LEU A 76 7.84 -16.38 8.44
C LEU A 76 7.78 -17.10 9.79
N ASP A 77 8.89 -17.05 10.53
CA ASP A 77 8.87 -17.41 11.95
C ASP A 77 8.15 -16.31 12.72
N GLY A 78 7.15 -16.66 13.53
CA GLY A 78 6.34 -15.68 14.27
C GLY A 78 5.30 -16.32 15.19
N SER A 79 4.43 -15.51 15.76
CA SER A 79 3.39 -15.98 16.68
C SER A 79 2.13 -16.44 15.92
N PRO A 80 1.64 -17.68 16.13
CA PRO A 80 0.36 -18.13 15.55
C PRO A 80 -0.86 -17.32 16.02
N GLU A 81 -0.75 -16.65 17.17
CA GLU A 81 -1.82 -15.81 17.75
C GLU A 81 -1.99 -14.49 17.01
N ASN A 82 -0.88 -13.90 16.54
CA ASN A 82 -0.86 -12.71 15.70
C ASN A 82 -0.12 -13.04 14.40
N PRO A 83 -0.75 -13.86 13.53
CA PRO A 83 -0.02 -14.54 12.48
C PRO A 83 0.37 -13.64 11.33
N LEU A 84 -0.23 -12.47 11.16
CA LEU A 84 0.04 -11.59 10.02
C LEU A 84 1.11 -10.57 10.40
N GLU A 85 2.32 -10.75 9.87
CA GLU A 85 3.47 -9.90 10.17
C GLU A 85 3.43 -8.59 9.36
N PHE A 86 3.19 -8.69 8.05
CA PHE A 86 2.97 -7.52 7.19
C PHE A 86 2.20 -7.87 5.91
N ILE A 87 1.66 -6.83 5.29
CA ILE A 87 1.13 -6.84 3.93
C ILE A 87 1.98 -5.90 3.10
N GLN A 88 2.45 -6.36 1.95
CA GLN A 88 3.14 -5.53 0.97
C GLN A 88 2.32 -5.42 -0.32
N ILE A 89 2.25 -4.23 -0.90
CA ILE A 89 1.62 -3.97 -2.19
C ILE A 89 2.69 -3.42 -3.12
N GLN A 90 2.87 -4.09 -4.26
CA GLN A 90 3.79 -3.69 -5.32
C GLN A 90 3.01 -3.43 -6.60
N ILE A 91 3.24 -2.26 -7.22
CA ILE A 91 2.60 -1.86 -8.48
C ILE A 91 3.70 -1.67 -9.53
N ALA A 92 3.65 -2.50 -10.57
CA ALA A 92 4.64 -2.52 -11.64
C ALA A 92 4.17 -1.71 -12.86
N ASN A 93 5.14 -1.27 -13.68
CA ASN A 93 4.90 -0.59 -14.97
C ASN A 93 4.03 0.67 -14.84
N VAL A 94 4.31 1.49 -13.83
CA VAL A 94 3.60 2.74 -13.56
C VAL A 94 4.58 3.88 -13.36
N GLU A 95 4.18 5.06 -13.81
CA GLU A 95 4.85 6.30 -13.40
C GLU A 95 4.44 6.63 -11.97
N THR A 96 5.30 7.34 -11.22
CA THR A 96 5.02 7.74 -9.84
C THR A 96 4.94 9.25 -9.69
N ARG A 97 4.05 9.71 -8.79
CA ARG A 97 4.01 11.10 -8.32
C ARG A 97 5.07 11.41 -7.26
N PHE A 98 5.65 10.36 -6.67
CA PHE A 98 6.63 10.48 -5.60
C PHE A 98 7.79 9.52 -5.87
N ALA A 99 8.88 10.04 -6.43
CA ALA A 99 10.03 9.22 -6.83
C ALA A 99 10.58 8.30 -5.71
N GLY A 100 10.46 8.71 -4.44
CA GLY A 100 10.87 7.88 -3.30
C GLY A 100 9.99 6.65 -3.04
N ALA A 101 8.87 6.49 -3.75
CA ALA A 101 7.99 5.33 -3.64
C ALA A 101 8.42 4.16 -4.54
N ILE A 102 9.36 4.38 -5.46
CA ILE A 102 9.93 3.31 -6.28
C ILE A 102 10.94 2.53 -5.43
N SER A 103 10.77 1.21 -5.37
CA SER A 103 11.74 0.29 -4.78
C SER A 103 12.92 0.04 -5.72
N ASP A 104 13.95 -0.64 -5.22
CA ASP A 104 15.10 -1.06 -6.02
C ASP A 104 14.73 -2.00 -7.18
N SER A 105 13.57 -2.67 -7.09
CA SER A 105 12.98 -3.48 -8.17
C SER A 105 12.26 -2.66 -9.27
N GLY A 106 12.18 -1.34 -9.11
CA GLY A 106 11.51 -0.45 -10.07
C GLY A 106 9.99 -0.37 -9.92
N GLU A 107 9.43 -0.90 -8.84
CA GLU A 107 7.99 -0.95 -8.59
C GLU A 107 7.59 0.06 -7.52
N VAL A 108 6.39 0.63 -7.61
CA VAL A 108 5.84 1.39 -6.49
C VAL A 108 5.50 0.42 -5.37
N THR A 109 6.18 0.54 -4.23
CA THR A 109 6.07 -0.41 -3.12
C THR A 109 5.57 0.30 -1.86
N VAL A 110 4.58 -0.28 -1.19
CA VAL A 110 4.18 0.10 0.16
C VAL A 110 4.00 -1.15 1.03
N GLU A 111 4.39 -1.06 2.29
CA GLU A 111 4.24 -2.15 3.26
C GLU A 111 3.62 -1.62 4.55
N GLY A 112 2.82 -2.43 5.21
CA GLY A 112 2.24 -2.07 6.49
C GLY A 112 1.92 -3.28 7.34
N ARG A 113 1.81 -3.04 8.63
CA ARG A 113 1.49 -4.05 9.66
C ARG A 113 0.54 -3.48 10.69
N VAL A 114 -0.02 -4.34 11.53
CA VAL A 114 -0.82 -3.91 12.67
C VAL A 114 0.05 -3.99 13.93
N LYS A 115 0.15 -2.89 14.67
CA LYS A 115 0.86 -2.80 15.95
C LYS A 115 -0.14 -2.38 17.01
N ASP A 116 -0.33 -3.21 18.03
CA ASP A 116 -1.26 -2.95 19.14
C ASP A 116 -2.69 -2.59 18.67
N GLY A 117 -3.16 -3.25 17.60
CA GLY A 117 -4.46 -3.01 16.98
C GLY A 117 -4.52 -1.81 16.02
N VAL A 118 -3.44 -1.04 15.89
CA VAL A 118 -3.36 0.15 15.03
C VAL A 118 -2.56 -0.16 13.75
N PRO A 119 -3.12 0.10 12.55
CA PRO A 119 -2.42 -0.11 11.31
C PRO A 119 -1.31 0.94 11.12
N HIS A 120 -0.11 0.48 10.80
CA HIS A 120 1.05 1.31 10.52
C HIS A 120 1.59 1.05 9.12
N LEU A 121 2.05 2.10 8.47
CA LEU A 121 2.89 2.05 7.28
C LEU A 121 4.32 1.78 7.75
N THR A 122 4.92 0.72 7.23
CA THR A 122 6.29 0.30 7.56
C THR A 122 7.27 0.57 6.43
N LYS A 123 6.81 0.63 5.18
CA LYS A 123 7.68 0.88 4.02
C LYS A 123 7.01 1.72 2.95
N VAL A 124 7.80 2.59 2.31
CA VAL A 124 7.47 3.27 1.05
C VAL A 124 8.69 3.23 0.14
N GLY A 125 8.58 2.61 -1.04
CA GLY A 125 9.72 2.35 -1.92
C GLY A 125 10.81 1.56 -1.18
N SER A 126 12.00 2.14 -1.08
CA SER A 126 13.15 1.57 -0.34
C SER A 126 13.30 2.16 1.08
N PHE A 127 12.36 2.99 1.55
CA PHE A 127 12.44 3.64 2.87
C PHE A 127 11.62 2.89 3.91
N GLU A 128 12.27 2.53 5.02
CA GLU A 128 11.60 2.06 6.24
C GLU A 128 11.03 3.26 7.01
N VAL A 129 9.79 3.14 7.47
CA VAL A 129 9.05 4.18 8.19
C VAL A 129 8.25 3.55 9.35
N ASP A 130 7.80 4.34 10.32
CA ASP A 130 6.85 3.88 11.35
C ASP A 130 5.80 4.97 11.54
N VAL A 131 4.74 4.90 10.73
CA VAL A 131 3.70 5.94 10.66
C VAL A 131 2.33 5.31 10.75
N SER A 132 1.49 5.76 11.69
CA SER A 132 0.09 5.31 11.75
C SER A 132 -0.64 5.60 10.43
N LEU A 133 -1.42 4.64 9.95
CA LEU A 133 -2.28 4.77 8.76
C LEU A 133 -3.61 5.47 9.04
N GLU A 134 -3.76 6.04 10.24
CA GLU A 134 -4.91 6.86 10.61
C GLU A 134 -4.76 8.32 10.17
N GLY A 135 -5.88 8.96 9.85
CA GLY A 135 -5.91 10.37 9.46
C GLY A 135 -5.29 10.65 8.09
N SER A 136 -4.55 11.76 8.01
CA SER A 136 -3.93 12.27 6.77
C SER A 136 -2.42 12.14 6.85
N ILE A 137 -1.82 11.54 5.82
CA ILE A 137 -0.37 11.41 5.68
C ILE A 137 0.10 12.34 4.57
N ILE A 138 1.13 13.14 4.86
CA ILE A 138 1.81 13.98 3.87
C ILE A 138 3.20 13.39 3.62
N LEU A 139 3.51 13.13 2.34
CA LEU A 139 4.83 12.69 1.91
C LEU A 139 5.56 13.87 1.28
N CYS A 140 6.70 14.25 1.87
CA CYS A 140 7.53 15.35 1.40
C CYS A 140 8.91 14.83 1.00
N ARG A 141 9.35 15.16 -0.21
CA ARG A 141 10.74 14.98 -0.61
C ARG A 141 11.45 16.32 -0.48
N GLN A 142 12.54 16.36 0.27
CA GLN A 142 13.29 17.58 0.54
C GLN A 142 14.80 17.33 0.39
N VAL A 143 15.56 18.38 0.07
CA VAL A 143 17.02 18.34 0.06
C VAL A 143 17.49 18.67 1.46
N ASP A 144 18.19 17.73 2.09
CA ASP A 144 18.52 17.82 3.51
C ASP A 144 19.30 19.10 3.83
N GLN A 145 18.63 20.00 4.54
CA GLN A 145 19.11 21.32 4.91
C GLN A 145 18.59 21.70 6.30
N PRO A 146 19.42 22.37 7.13
CA PRO A 146 19.00 22.84 8.44
C PRO A 146 17.71 23.69 8.37
N GLY A 147 16.76 23.40 9.26
CA GLY A 147 15.52 24.17 9.40
C GLY A 147 14.36 23.76 8.49
N MET A 148 14.55 22.82 7.55
CA MET A 148 13.50 22.42 6.60
C MET A 148 12.24 21.83 7.26
N ILE A 149 12.40 20.98 8.28
CA ILE A 149 11.27 20.37 9.01
C ILE A 149 10.43 21.45 9.68
N GLY A 150 11.08 22.40 10.37
CA GLY A 150 10.39 23.51 11.04
C GLY A 150 9.61 24.36 10.05
N LYS A 151 10.21 24.67 8.89
CA LYS A 151 9.55 25.45 7.83
C LYS A 151 8.29 24.75 7.29
N VAL A 152 8.35 23.44 7.03
CA VAL A 152 7.19 22.67 6.59
C VAL A 152 6.09 22.68 7.67
N GLY A 153 6.48 22.48 8.93
CA GLY A 153 5.55 22.53 10.07
C GLY A 153 4.85 23.89 10.19
N SER A 154 5.57 24.99 10.02
CA SER A 154 4.99 26.35 10.05
C SER A 154 3.99 26.56 8.92
N ILE A 155 4.33 26.18 7.68
CA ILE A 155 3.42 26.34 6.52
C ILE A 155 2.12 25.53 6.69
N LEU A 156 2.20 24.35 7.31
CA LEU A 156 1.01 23.50 7.53
C LEU A 156 0.17 23.93 8.73
N GLY A 157 0.75 24.73 9.65
CA GLY A 157 0.07 25.21 10.86
C GLY A 157 -0.62 26.57 10.69
N GLU A 158 -0.25 27.34 9.67
CA GLU A 158 -0.92 28.58 9.22
C GLU A 158 -2.20 28.27 8.43
#